data_AF-A0A967WS59-F1
#
_entry.id   AF-A0A967WS59-F1
#
_cell.length_a   1.000
_cell.length_b   1.000
_cell.length_c   1.000
_cell.angle_alpha   90.00
_cell.angle_beta   90.00
_cell.angle_gamma   90.00
#
_symmetry.space_group_name_H-M   'P 1'
#
loop_
_entity.id
_entity.type
_entity.pdbx_description
1 polymer ?
#
loop_
_entity_poly.entity_id
_entity_poly.type
_entity_poly.pdbx_seq_one_letter_code
_entity_poly.pdbx_strand_id
1 'polypeptide(L)' 'ASTDGSLQTISRGFPWVHLIRNSTNLGFGGGNNRGILGALSIADVPVLLLNNDACIEEPDVVRLL' A
#
# COMPACT_ATOMS: atom_id res chain seq x y z
N ALA A 1 -5.47 2.99 -11.76
CA ALA A 1 -5.46 2.73 -13.21
C ALA A 1 -5.52 1.26 -13.55
N SER A 2 -5.42 0.35 -12.57
CA SER A 2 -5.61 -1.08 -12.80
C SER A 2 -6.98 -1.39 -13.41
N THR A 3 -7.00 -2.29 -14.39
CA THR A 3 -8.19 -2.75 -15.14
C THR A 3 -8.39 -4.26 -15.03
N ASP A 4 -7.57 -4.94 -14.24
CA ASP A 4 -7.50 -6.39 -14.04
C ASP A 4 -8.48 -6.93 -12.97
N GLY A 5 -9.35 -6.07 -12.43
CA GLY A 5 -10.28 -6.43 -11.36
C GLY A 5 -9.67 -6.44 -9.95
N SER A 6 -8.39 -6.09 -9.80
CA SER A 6 -7.69 -6.04 -8.50
C SER A 6 -8.43 -5.20 -7.45
N LEU A 7 -8.98 -4.05 -7.86
CA LEU A 7 -9.72 -3.15 -6.96
C LEU A 7 -10.94 -3.85 -6.32
N GLN A 8 -11.71 -4.59 -7.11
CA GLN A 8 -12.89 -5.31 -6.63
C GLN A 8 -12.50 -6.47 -5.73
N THR A 9 -11.46 -7.21 -6.11
CA THR A 9 -10.95 -8.35 -5.33
C THR A 9 -10.45 -7.88 -3.96
N ILE A 10 -9.61 -6.83 -3.94
CA ILE A 10 -9.03 -6.29 -2.69
C ILE A 10 -10.14 -5.71 -1.80
N SER A 11 -11.03 -4.88 -2.36
CA SER A 11 -12.10 -4.24 -1.58
C SER A 11 -13.07 -5.25 -0.95
N ARG A 12 -13.29 -6.41 -1.59
CA ARG A 12 -14.16 -7.47 -1.05
C ARG A 12 -13.43 -8.37 -0.06
N GLY A 13 -12.19 -8.77 -0.37
CA GLY A 13 -11.42 -9.69 0.46
C GLY A 13 -10.85 -9.05 1.73
N PHE A 14 -10.58 -7.74 1.68
CA PHE A 14 -9.90 -7.02 2.75
C PHE A 14 -10.60 -5.69 3.04
N PRO A 15 -11.86 -5.68 3.52
CA PRO A 15 -12.64 -4.45 3.70
C PRO A 15 -12.03 -3.47 4.72
N TRP A 16 -11.09 -3.91 5.54
CA TRP A 16 -10.37 -3.08 6.51
C TRP A 16 -9.19 -2.30 5.92
N VAL A 17 -8.76 -2.58 4.68
CA VAL A 17 -7.61 -1.87 4.08
C VAL A 17 -8.03 -0.50 3.56
N HIS A 18 -7.17 0.50 3.74
CA HIS A 18 -7.34 1.79 3.11
C HIS A 18 -6.85 1.75 1.66
N LEU A 19 -7.76 1.59 0.70
CA LEU A 19 -7.42 1.45 -0.71
C LEU A 19 -7.32 2.80 -1.42
N ILE A 20 -6.10 3.19 -1.85
CA ILE A 20 -5.86 4.40 -2.63
C ILE A 20 -5.88 4.07 -4.13
N ARG A 21 -6.91 4.55 -4.85
CA ARG A 21 -7.04 4.36 -6.30
C ARG A 21 -6.52 5.58 -7.06
N ASN A 22 -5.50 5.38 -7.90
CA ASN A 22 -5.07 6.40 -8.87
C ASN A 22 -5.93 6.36 -10.14
N SER A 23 -6.22 7.51 -10.74
CA SER A 23 -6.93 7.63 -12.02
C SER A 23 -6.05 7.20 -13.21
N THR A 24 -4.75 7.49 -13.16
CA THR A 24 -3.75 7.14 -14.19
C THR A 24 -2.63 6.26 -13.61
N ASN A 25 -1.83 5.65 -14.48
CA ASN A 25 -0.66 4.88 -14.05
C ASN A 25 0.50 5.85 -13.79
N LEU A 26 0.88 6.02 -12.52
CA LEU A 26 1.97 6.91 -12.10
C LEU A 26 3.32 6.19 -12.03
N GLY A 27 3.38 4.93 -12.48
CA GLY A 27 4.53 4.05 -12.27
C GLY A 27 4.75 3.67 -10.80
N PHE A 28 5.83 2.94 -10.55
CA PHE A 28 6.17 2.41 -9.23
C PHE A 28 6.37 3.54 -8.19
N GLY A 29 7.27 4.47 -8.47
CA GLY A 29 7.57 5.58 -7.55
C GLY A 29 6.36 6.48 -7.30
N GLY A 30 5.58 6.80 -8.34
CA GLY A 30 4.38 7.62 -8.18
C GLY A 30 3.29 6.95 -7.35
N GLY A 31 3.11 5.63 -7.48
CA GLY A 31 2.22 4.85 -6.62
C GLY A 31 2.65 4.89 -5.16
N ASN A 32 3.93 4.60 -4.88
CA ASN A 32 4.49 4.61 -3.52
C ASN A 32 4.39 5.99 -2.87
N ASN A 33 4.72 7.06 -3.59
CA ASN A 33 4.62 8.43 -3.06
C ASN A 33 3.20 8.78 -2.62
N ARG A 34 2.17 8.35 -3.37
CA ARG A 34 0.77 8.56 -2.99
C ARG A 34 0.39 7.78 -1.72
N GLY A 35 0.88 6.55 -1.59
CA GLY A 35 0.71 5.74 -0.38
C GLY A 35 1.34 6.38 0.85
N ILE A 36 2.59 6.81 0.74
CA ILE A 36 3.33 7.49 1.82
C ILE A 36 2.60 8.76 2.27
N LEU A 37 2.19 9.62 1.32
CA LEU A 37 1.44 10.84 1.66
C LEU A 37 0.11 10.54 2.36
N GLY A 38 -0.59 9.48 1.96
CA GLY A 38 -1.81 9.04 2.64
C GLY A 38 -1.54 8.56 4.07
N ALA A 39 -0.49 7.76 4.29
CA ALA A 39 -0.09 7.31 5.62
C ALA A 39 0.30 8.49 6.53
N LEU A 40 1.15 9.39 6.04
CA LEU A 40 1.62 10.56 6.78
C LEU A 40 0.51 11.58 7.06
N SER A 41 -0.58 11.59 6.27
CA SER A 41 -1.74 12.44 6.57
C SER A 41 -2.55 11.97 7.80
N ILE A 42 -2.34 10.73 8.25
CA ILE A 42 -3.03 10.15 9.41
C ILE A 42 -2.17 10.25 10.66
N ALA A 43 -0.87 9.93 10.56
CA ALA A 43 0.07 9.97 11.68
C ALA A 43 1.51 10.12 11.21
N ASP A 44 2.35 10.69 12.07
CA ASP A 44 3.80 10.74 11.87
C ASP A 44 4.45 9.45 12.38
N VAL A 45 4.54 8.44 11.51
CA VAL A 45 5.00 7.08 11.84
C VAL A 45 5.95 6.53 10.78
N PRO A 46 6.84 5.59 11.13
CA PRO A 46 7.65 4.87 10.14
C PRO A 46 6.76 4.19 9.07
N VAL A 47 7.18 4.28 7.80
CA VAL A 47 6.45 3.70 6.67
C VAL A 47 7.25 2.54 6.09
N LEU A 48 6.67 1.34 6.12
CA LEU A 48 7.18 0.17 5.40
C LEU A 48 6.52 0.08 4.02
N LEU A 49 7.32 0.13 2.95
CA LEU A 49 6.88 -0.24 1.62
C LEU A 49 7.11 -1.73 1.40
N LEU A 50 6.05 -2.49 1.18
CA LEU A 50 6.11 -3.92 0.87
C LEU A 50 5.43 -4.17 -0.47
N ASN A 51 6.18 -4.73 -1.43
CA ASN A 51 5.62 -5.11 -2.73
C ASN A 51 4.67 -6.30 -2.61
N ASN A 52 3.77 -6.47 -3.58
CA ASN A 52 2.78 -7.54 -3.59
C ASN A 52 3.36 -8.94 -3.87
N ASP A 53 4.64 -9.04 -4.23
CA ASP A 53 5.41 -10.26 -4.44
C ASP A 53 6.45 -10.51 -3.33
N ALA A 54 6.38 -9.73 -2.23
CA ALA A 54 7.27 -9.85 -1.08
C ALA A 54 6.50 -10.30 0.17
N CYS A 55 7.18 -11.09 1.00
CA CYS A 55 6.70 -11.51 2.31
C CYS A 55 7.73 -11.10 3.37
N ILE A 56 7.26 -10.74 4.56
CA ILE A 56 8.09 -10.44 5.73
C ILE A 56 7.37 -10.99 6.97
N GLU A 57 8.13 -11.60 7.88
CA GLU A 57 7.60 -12.14 9.13
C GLU A 57 7.54 -11.04 10.20
N GLU A 58 6.60 -11.15 11.14
CA GLU A 58 6.43 -10.16 12.23
C GLU A 58 7.74 -9.87 13.00
N PRO A 59 8.60 -10.86 13.34
CA PRO A 59 9.85 -10.59 14.04
C PRO A 59 10.82 -9.72 13.24
N ASP A 60 10.80 -9.80 11.91
CA ASP A 60 11.67 -9.00 11.05
C ASP A 60 11.14 -7.57 10.90
N VAL A 61 9.81 -7.38 10.91
CA VAL A 61 9.20 -6.03 10.98
C VAL A 61 9.60 -5.34 12.29
N VAL A 62 9.53 -6.06 13.41
CA VAL A 62 9.89 -5.52 14.74
C VAL A 62 11.36 -5.08 14.79
N ARG A 63 12.27 -5.77 14.08
CA ARG A 63 13.70 -5.40 14.02
C ARG A 63 13.99 -4.11 13.24
N LEU A 64 13.04 -3.61 12.46
CA LEU A 64 13.19 -2.36 11.70
C LEU A 64 12.86 -1.10 12.53
N LEU A 65 12.29 -1.28 13.73
CA LEU A 65 11.90 -0.21 14.67
C LEU A 65 12.95 -0.06 15.78
#